data_AF-A0A084GCT7-F1
#
_entry.id   AF-A0A084GCT7-F1
#
_cell.length_a   1.000
_cell.length_b   1.000
_cell.length_c   1.000
_cell.angle_alpha   90.00
_cell.angle_beta   90.00
_cell.angle_gamma   90.00
#
_symmetry.space_group_name_H-M   'P 1'
#
loop_
_entity.id
_entity.type
_entity.pdbx_description
1 polymer ?
#
loop_
_entity_poly.entity_id
_entity_poly.type
_entity_poly.pdbx_seq_one_letter_code
_entity_poly.pdbx_strand_id
1 'polypeptide(L)'
;MSVSAQWSLDVTANSALSISRGIIHAATSDNIQPLALLACEKFGCTIAMCHETCRKIETSVLPTDKPAPIQFLLQGVVGYSRDDCATQLGTTASGVQFLGLAAALVTTMGAFESATALSLMLRNTTADKSLLPTTKQLRDLLSVLDARLSRARFTDSILGWHSYLYKHPDVDDASRKVLQRASSYPSAEATEKLVYAFRQLHRIGDSSVSKVVIHVTSSSPWVIAFTRWCLGAPPSVYLQDGTPILEQPDLSVDIIINTGHSENGETFSVTIYHDIGDPEELIVEGSGKPWAGMTTIGNYGQWMLKEYNLDQVQAFRALQQCLPYAAKEYLDRCRFTASKTSQETITMNPRQRDAKVVKTYRTVPFGSDSSVAEMISRMLGVEKDGASLELEKLTPGTRITDLPLVKLHLKSLKDNCLCQACARTTSSLLDMVTGRGPMWCLRDQFLYDAALFLSDALALSLFHLSDNLLIRIENGRDRRRDDYHATVFSVFTRQTVGYGSSGSGLIKPCKIECLLAWALTLIGHDVGTEVSTTRWAMSCFKGQAVYPTIFDTRRVKRRGYLALSWLPGLLQFQSEKYEVVKSEIERQNTPPPCGRVLPSREGRSVLLLYLTVNA
;
A
#
# COMPACT_ATOMS: atom_id res chain seq x y z
N MET A 1 48.86 11.00 -37.06
CA MET A 1 48.54 12.31 -36.44
C MET A 1 47.24 12.80 -37.05
N SER A 2 46.16 12.77 -36.27
CA SER A 2 44.82 13.20 -36.67
C SER A 2 43.99 13.62 -35.44
N VAL A 3 43.79 14.93 -35.38
CA VAL A 3 42.74 15.77 -34.77
C VAL A 3 41.59 15.13 -33.96
N SER A 4 41.51 15.61 -32.70
CA SER A 4 40.37 15.99 -31.82
C SER A 4 39.28 15.01 -31.36
N ALA A 5 39.10 14.97 -30.03
CA ALA A 5 37.94 15.59 -29.37
C ALA A 5 38.37 16.02 -27.94
N GLN A 6 38.98 17.20 -27.84
CA GLN A 6 39.32 17.84 -26.58
C GLN A 6 38.07 18.55 -26.07
N TRP A 7 37.46 18.03 -25.00
CA TRP A 7 36.36 18.69 -24.31
C TRP A 7 36.90 19.90 -23.56
N SER A 8 36.88 21.06 -24.20
CA SER A 8 37.14 22.35 -23.59
C SER A 8 35.94 22.73 -22.71
N LEU A 9 36.12 22.53 -21.40
CA LEU A 9 35.20 22.93 -20.33
C LEU A 9 35.52 24.35 -19.83
N ASP A 10 36.03 25.21 -20.71
CA ASP A 10 36.39 26.57 -20.36
C ASP A 10 35.51 27.57 -21.11
N VAL A 11 34.98 28.51 -20.32
CA VAL A 11 34.23 29.71 -20.72
C VAL A 11 32.72 29.50 -20.96
N THR A 12 32.03 29.05 -19.91
CA THR A 12 30.70 29.59 -19.55
C THR A 12 30.74 30.06 -18.10
N ALA A 13 31.67 30.99 -17.83
CA ALA A 13 31.70 31.81 -16.63
C ALA A 13 30.83 33.05 -16.95
N ASN A 14 29.89 33.51 -16.13
CA ASN A 14 29.99 33.75 -14.70
C ASN A 14 28.57 33.82 -14.10
N SER A 15 28.38 33.10 -13.00
CA SER A 15 27.18 33.02 -12.14
C SER A 15 26.21 31.89 -12.48
N ALA A 16 26.00 31.01 -11.48
CA ALA A 16 25.04 29.91 -11.38
C ALA A 16 25.46 28.53 -11.94
N LEU A 17 25.89 27.66 -10.99
CA LEU A 17 25.94 26.19 -11.02
C LEU A 17 27.15 25.53 -11.70
N SER A 18 28.26 25.42 -10.96
CA SER A 18 29.21 24.32 -11.17
C SER A 18 28.53 22.99 -10.80
N ILE A 19 27.94 22.30 -11.77
CA ILE A 19 27.29 21.01 -11.54
C ILE A 19 28.37 19.93 -11.43
N SER A 20 28.40 19.18 -10.33
CA SER A 20 29.39 18.12 -10.13
C SER A 20 29.17 16.95 -11.11
N ARG A 21 30.26 16.26 -11.48
CA ARG A 21 30.21 15.09 -12.38
C ARG A 21 29.28 13.98 -11.86
N GLY A 22 29.19 13.82 -10.53
CA GLY A 22 28.28 12.87 -9.88
C GLY A 22 26.80 13.20 -10.08
N ILE A 23 26.42 14.48 -9.98
CA ILE A 23 25.04 14.94 -10.23
C ILE A 23 24.63 14.67 -11.68
N ILE A 24 25.51 14.96 -12.65
CA ILE A 24 25.23 14.69 -14.07
C ILE A 24 25.08 13.19 -14.32
N HIS A 25 25.97 12.37 -13.74
CA HIS A 25 25.92 10.92 -13.92
C HIS A 25 24.63 10.31 -13.34
N ALA A 26 24.27 10.67 -12.12
CA ALA A 26 23.04 10.20 -11.49
C ALA A 26 21.78 10.65 -12.22
N ALA A 27 21.72 11.94 -12.60
CA ALA A 27 20.63 12.48 -13.38
C ALA A 27 20.50 11.79 -14.76
N THR A 28 21.61 11.44 -15.40
CA THR A 28 21.60 10.71 -16.67
C THR A 28 21.14 9.25 -16.47
N SER A 29 21.61 8.58 -15.43
CA SER A 29 21.23 7.20 -15.10
C SER A 29 19.73 7.06 -14.84
N ASP A 30 19.13 8.06 -14.22
CA ASP A 30 17.70 8.06 -13.88
C ASP A 30 16.83 8.84 -14.87
N ASN A 31 17.43 9.42 -15.92
CA ASN A 31 16.77 10.28 -16.90
C ASN A 31 16.02 11.47 -16.27
N ILE A 32 16.67 12.14 -15.31
CA ILE A 32 16.18 13.31 -14.58
C ILE A 32 16.98 14.55 -14.99
N GLN A 33 16.39 15.74 -14.80
CA GLN A 33 17.09 17.00 -15.00
C GLN A 33 18.05 17.31 -13.81
N PRO A 34 19.35 17.56 -14.05
CA PRO A 34 20.33 17.85 -13.00
C PRO A 34 19.92 19.03 -12.08
N LEU A 35 19.24 20.03 -12.64
CA LEU A 35 18.74 21.20 -11.90
C LEU A 35 17.78 20.80 -10.77
N ALA A 36 16.90 19.82 -11.03
CA ALA A 36 15.95 19.36 -10.02
C ALA A 36 16.68 18.69 -8.85
N LEU A 37 17.73 17.90 -9.12
CA LEU A 37 18.51 17.24 -8.07
C LEU A 37 19.22 18.28 -7.19
N LEU A 38 19.87 19.25 -7.81
CA LEU A 38 20.64 20.27 -7.11
C LEU A 38 19.77 21.24 -6.32
N ALA A 39 18.61 21.63 -6.86
CA ALA A 39 17.65 22.48 -6.15
C ALA A 39 17.09 21.76 -4.90
N CYS A 40 16.76 20.47 -5.02
CA CYS A 40 16.28 19.65 -3.91
C CYS A 40 17.36 19.46 -2.83
N GLU A 41 18.60 19.19 -3.23
CA GLU A 41 19.73 19.07 -2.30
C GLU A 41 19.97 20.36 -1.51
N LYS A 42 19.92 21.53 -2.18
CA LYS A 42 20.04 22.83 -1.52
C LYS A 42 18.88 23.13 -0.58
N PHE A 43 17.66 22.78 -1.00
CA PHE A 43 16.48 22.94 -0.15
C PHE A 43 16.58 22.07 1.11
N GLY A 44 17.20 20.89 0.99
CA GLY A 44 17.60 20.01 2.09
C GLY A 44 18.17 20.72 3.30
N CYS A 45 19.13 21.63 3.11
CA CYS A 45 19.80 22.38 4.18
C CYS A 45 18.83 23.20 5.05
N THR A 46 17.65 23.52 4.52
CA THR A 46 16.69 24.37 5.20
C THR A 46 15.64 23.59 5.96
N ILE A 47 15.55 22.27 5.77
CA ILE A 47 14.50 21.41 6.32
C ILE A 47 14.89 20.95 7.73
N ALA A 48 13.96 21.08 8.67
CA ALA A 48 14.09 20.47 9.99
C ALA A 48 13.92 18.94 9.87
N MET A 49 14.95 18.18 10.21
CA MET A 49 14.91 16.73 10.23
C MET A 49 15.76 16.17 11.37
N CYS A 50 15.20 15.24 12.13
CA CYS A 50 15.87 14.71 13.31
C CYS A 50 16.91 13.65 12.93
N HIS A 51 17.88 13.45 13.83
CA HIS A 51 18.97 12.51 13.61
C HIS A 51 18.48 11.06 13.45
N GLU A 52 17.43 10.65 14.17
CA GLU A 52 16.85 9.30 14.05
C GLU A 52 16.31 9.06 12.65
N THR A 53 15.59 10.04 12.09
CA THR A 53 15.07 9.96 10.72
C THR A 53 16.20 9.91 9.69
N CYS A 54 17.21 10.78 9.81
CA CYS A 54 18.37 10.75 8.92
C CYS A 54 19.06 9.38 8.96
N ARG A 55 19.31 8.83 10.15
CA ARG A 55 19.89 7.50 10.33
C ARG A 55 19.00 6.40 9.74
N LYS A 56 17.67 6.54 9.84
CA LYS A 56 16.72 5.60 9.22
C LYS A 56 16.82 5.65 7.69
N ILE A 57 16.94 6.83 7.09
CA ILE A 57 17.14 6.97 5.64
C ILE A 57 18.48 6.35 5.22
N GLU A 58 19.56 6.63 5.95
CA GLU A 58 20.90 6.08 5.67
C GLU A 58 20.94 4.55 5.75
N THR A 59 20.19 3.94 6.67
CA THR A 59 20.20 2.49 6.89
C THR A 59 19.16 1.73 6.08
N SER A 60 18.04 2.35 5.69
CA SER A 60 16.94 1.65 5.00
C SER A 60 16.80 2.01 3.52
N VAL A 61 17.16 3.25 3.15
CA VAL A 61 17.03 3.76 1.78
C VAL A 61 18.37 3.68 1.06
N LEU A 62 19.45 4.22 1.61
CA LEU A 62 20.75 4.33 0.92
C LEU A 62 21.53 3.04 0.64
N PRO A 63 21.34 1.90 1.34
CA PRO A 63 22.05 0.68 0.96
C PRO A 63 21.65 0.23 -0.45
N THR A 64 22.65 -0.01 -1.29
CA THR A 64 22.46 -0.51 -2.66
C THR A 64 23.00 -1.94 -2.73
N ASP A 65 22.13 -2.92 -2.48
CA ASP A 65 22.47 -4.33 -2.67
C ASP A 65 22.83 -4.61 -4.13
N LYS A 66 23.66 -5.62 -4.37
CA LYS A 66 24.01 -6.03 -5.74
C LYS A 66 22.73 -6.43 -6.49
N PRO A 67 22.47 -5.87 -7.68
CA PRO A 67 21.31 -6.26 -8.48
C PRO A 67 21.28 -7.78 -8.70
N ALA A 68 20.12 -8.38 -8.43
CA ALA A 68 19.89 -9.81 -8.55
C ALA A 68 19.57 -10.16 -10.01
N PRO A 69 20.32 -11.08 -10.65
CA PRO A 69 19.99 -11.53 -11.99
C PRO A 69 18.73 -12.39 -11.99
N ILE A 70 17.86 -12.17 -12.97
CA ILE A 70 16.65 -12.97 -13.17
C ILE A 70 16.97 -14.12 -14.12
N GLN A 71 17.02 -15.35 -13.60
CA GLN A 71 17.56 -16.50 -14.35
C GLN A 71 16.83 -16.79 -15.66
N PHE A 72 15.51 -16.58 -15.69
CA PHE A 72 14.69 -16.84 -16.88
C PHE A 72 14.67 -15.68 -17.89
N LEU A 73 15.19 -14.50 -17.52
CA LEU A 73 15.35 -13.34 -18.40
C LEU A 73 16.84 -13.12 -18.66
N LEU A 74 17.30 -13.54 -19.84
CA LEU A 74 18.69 -13.32 -20.25
C LEU A 74 19.02 -11.81 -20.14
N GLN A 75 19.97 -11.41 -19.30
CA GLN A 75 20.35 -10.00 -19.03
C GLN A 75 19.35 -9.15 -18.21
N GLY A 76 18.25 -9.72 -17.72
CA GLY A 76 17.35 -9.04 -16.79
C GLY A 76 17.93 -9.02 -15.38
N VAL A 77 17.91 -7.86 -14.71
CA VAL A 77 18.31 -7.72 -13.31
C VAL A 77 17.26 -6.96 -12.52
N VAL A 78 17.11 -7.27 -11.24
CA VAL A 78 16.30 -6.48 -10.30
C VAL A 78 17.21 -5.90 -9.24
N GLY A 79 17.17 -4.59 -9.07
CA GLY A 79 17.96 -3.90 -8.06
C GLY A 79 17.95 -2.40 -8.26
N TYR A 80 18.78 -1.71 -7.48
CA TYR A 80 19.01 -0.28 -7.63
C TYR A 80 20.38 -0.05 -8.29
N SER A 81 20.52 1.04 -9.04
CA SER A 81 21.81 1.44 -9.59
C SER A 81 22.72 1.94 -8.46
N ARG A 82 24.03 1.76 -8.61
CA ARG A 82 25.02 2.22 -7.62
C ARG A 82 25.17 3.74 -7.60
N ASP A 83 24.89 4.38 -8.73
CA ASP A 83 25.06 5.81 -8.95
C ASP A 83 23.71 6.47 -9.25
N ASP A 84 22.64 6.06 -8.57
CA ASP A 84 21.30 6.65 -8.75
C ASP A 84 21.15 7.98 -8.00
N CYS A 85 20.08 8.72 -8.29
CA CYS A 85 19.81 10.01 -7.64
C CYS A 85 19.70 9.91 -6.11
N ALA A 86 19.23 8.77 -5.57
CA ALA A 86 19.14 8.57 -4.13
C ALA A 86 20.52 8.43 -3.48
N THR A 87 21.44 7.66 -4.09
CA THR A 87 22.83 7.56 -3.62
C THR A 87 23.55 8.89 -3.69
N GLN A 88 23.32 9.68 -4.75
CA GLN A 88 23.95 10.99 -4.90
C GLN A 88 23.47 11.97 -3.82
N LEU A 89 22.16 12.03 -3.55
CA LEU A 89 21.60 12.83 -2.45
C LEU A 89 22.07 12.31 -1.08
N GLY A 90 22.30 11.01 -0.93
CA GLY A 90 22.84 10.42 0.29
C GLY A 90 24.29 10.81 0.62
N THR A 91 25.03 11.44 -0.30
CA THR A 91 26.42 11.85 -0.05
C THR A 91 26.53 13.08 0.84
N THR A 92 25.46 13.87 0.97
CA THR A 92 25.45 15.11 1.76
C THR A 92 24.35 15.06 2.82
N ALA A 93 24.61 15.70 3.97
CA ALA A 93 23.62 15.77 5.05
C ALA A 93 22.32 16.43 4.59
N SER A 94 22.42 17.47 3.76
CA SER A 94 21.27 18.17 3.19
C SER A 94 20.45 17.28 2.24
N GLY A 95 21.10 16.47 1.42
CA GLY A 95 20.40 15.52 0.57
C GLY A 95 19.70 14.42 1.38
N VAL A 96 20.29 13.96 2.49
CA VAL A 96 19.61 13.03 3.44
C VAL A 96 18.38 13.67 4.08
N GLN A 97 18.46 14.93 4.51
CA GLN A 97 17.31 15.68 5.04
C GLN A 97 16.19 15.82 4.00
N PHE A 98 16.55 16.12 2.74
CA PHE A 98 15.60 16.15 1.63
C PHE A 98 14.98 14.77 1.37
N LEU A 99 15.76 13.69 1.37
CA LEU A 99 15.25 12.33 1.24
C LEU A 99 14.28 11.98 2.38
N GLY A 100 14.53 12.47 3.59
CA GLY A 100 13.60 12.36 4.72
C GLY A 100 12.25 13.02 4.47
N LEU A 101 12.24 14.26 3.94
CA LEU A 101 11.01 14.95 3.53
C LEU A 101 10.33 14.23 2.36
N ALA A 102 11.09 13.92 1.31
CA ALA A 102 10.58 13.25 0.12
C ALA A 102 9.94 11.91 0.47
N ALA A 103 10.51 11.15 1.42
CA ALA A 103 9.93 9.91 1.92
C ALA A 103 8.53 10.12 2.49
N ALA A 104 8.31 11.15 3.31
CA ALA A 104 7.01 11.42 3.89
C ALA A 104 5.98 11.82 2.80
N LEU A 105 6.37 12.67 1.86
CA LEU A 105 5.48 13.18 0.82
C LEU A 105 5.14 12.11 -0.23
N VAL A 106 6.15 11.57 -0.93
CA VAL A 106 5.92 10.74 -2.12
C VAL A 106 5.22 9.43 -1.78
N THR A 107 5.55 8.85 -0.61
CA THR A 107 5.01 7.55 -0.21
C THR A 107 3.57 7.62 0.29
N THR A 108 3.04 8.83 0.54
CA THR A 108 1.68 9.03 1.08
C THR A 108 0.75 9.82 0.15
N MET A 109 1.29 10.84 -0.55
CA MET A 109 0.55 11.75 -1.44
C MET A 109 0.70 11.36 -2.93
N GLY A 110 1.71 10.56 -3.27
CA GLY A 110 2.10 10.26 -4.65
C GLY A 110 2.95 11.36 -5.30
N ALA A 111 3.60 11.04 -6.41
CA ALA A 111 4.61 11.89 -7.05
C ALA A 111 4.07 13.24 -7.55
N PHE A 112 2.84 13.28 -8.05
CA PHE A 112 2.26 14.51 -8.61
C PHE A 112 1.95 15.54 -7.51
N GLU A 113 1.19 15.16 -6.48
CA GLU A 113 0.82 16.07 -5.39
C GLU A 113 2.04 16.50 -4.57
N SER A 114 2.99 15.58 -4.37
CA SER A 114 4.27 15.89 -3.73
C SER A 114 5.09 16.89 -4.53
N ALA A 115 5.11 16.79 -5.86
CA ALA A 115 5.81 17.75 -6.72
C ALA A 115 5.16 19.13 -6.68
N THR A 116 3.83 19.20 -6.58
CA THR A 116 3.10 20.47 -6.41
C THR A 116 3.45 21.13 -5.07
N ALA A 117 3.41 20.37 -3.98
CA ALA A 117 3.80 20.86 -2.65
C ALA A 117 5.26 21.33 -2.63
N LEU A 118 6.19 20.54 -3.19
CA LEU A 118 7.60 20.90 -3.26
C LEU A 118 7.85 22.13 -4.14
N SER A 119 7.12 22.28 -5.24
CA SER A 119 7.21 23.46 -6.10
C SER A 119 6.78 24.73 -5.37
N LEU A 120 5.71 24.66 -4.55
CA LEU A 120 5.26 25.77 -3.70
C LEU A 120 6.32 26.11 -2.66
N MET A 121 6.83 25.11 -1.92
CA MET A 121 7.89 25.29 -0.92
C MET A 121 9.12 25.98 -1.50
N LEU A 122 9.59 25.52 -2.66
CA LEU A 122 10.77 26.10 -3.32
C LEU A 122 10.50 27.55 -3.73
N ARG A 123 9.36 27.84 -4.37
CA ARG A 123 8.98 29.19 -4.82
C ARG A 123 8.91 30.22 -3.69
N ASN A 124 8.45 29.79 -2.51
CA ASN A 124 8.31 30.66 -1.34
C ASN A 124 9.64 30.84 -0.60
N THR A 125 10.62 29.96 -0.83
CA THR A 125 11.90 29.94 -0.11
C THR A 125 13.03 30.61 -0.88
N THR A 126 13.07 30.48 -2.20
CA THR A 126 14.19 30.98 -2.99
C THR A 126 14.00 32.44 -3.37
N ALA A 127 14.96 33.29 -2.96
CA ALA A 127 15.01 34.69 -3.39
C ALA A 127 15.20 34.83 -4.92
N ASP A 128 15.98 33.91 -5.52
CA ASP A 128 16.18 33.85 -6.96
C ASP A 128 15.22 32.85 -7.62
N LYS A 129 14.19 33.40 -8.28
CA LYS A 129 13.16 32.61 -8.98
C LYS A 129 13.60 32.14 -10.37
N SER A 130 14.78 32.54 -10.85
CA SER A 130 15.23 32.28 -12.23
C SER A 130 15.69 30.84 -12.48
N LEU A 131 16.06 30.09 -11.42
CA LEU A 131 16.64 28.74 -11.51
C LEU A 131 15.80 27.68 -10.78
N LEU A 132 14.48 27.81 -10.81
CA LEU A 132 13.58 26.85 -10.20
C LEU A 132 13.22 25.70 -11.15
N PRO A 133 13.30 24.43 -10.70
CA PRO A 133 12.82 23.31 -11.49
C PRO A 133 11.30 23.39 -11.69
N THR A 134 10.83 22.90 -12.84
CA THR A 134 9.39 22.80 -13.12
C THR A 134 8.76 21.68 -12.29
N THR A 135 7.46 21.78 -12.03
CA THR A 135 6.70 20.72 -11.33
C THR A 135 6.83 19.36 -12.03
N LYS A 136 6.94 19.34 -13.37
CA LYS A 136 7.20 18.12 -14.14
C LYS A 136 8.54 17.49 -13.78
N GLN A 137 9.61 18.28 -13.74
CA GLN A 137 10.95 17.80 -13.38
C GLN A 137 11.01 17.28 -11.94
N LEU A 138 10.32 17.96 -11.00
CA LEU A 138 10.20 17.50 -9.61
C LEU A 138 9.42 16.19 -9.51
N ARG A 139 8.33 16.05 -10.26
CA ARG A 139 7.54 14.80 -10.32
C ARG A 139 8.38 13.65 -10.84
N ASP A 140 9.13 13.87 -11.92
CA ASP A 140 9.96 12.82 -12.53
C ASP A 140 11.09 12.39 -11.57
N LEU A 141 11.68 13.33 -10.81
CA LEU A 141 12.61 13.01 -9.72
C LEU A 141 11.94 12.16 -8.62
N LEU A 142 10.79 12.63 -8.11
CA LEU A 142 10.09 11.95 -7.02
C LEU A 142 9.60 10.56 -7.43
N SER A 143 9.18 10.36 -8.69
CA SER A 143 8.74 9.06 -9.18
C SER A 143 9.87 8.04 -9.22
N VAL A 144 11.10 8.46 -9.51
CA VAL A 144 12.27 7.58 -9.47
C VAL A 144 12.64 7.22 -8.03
N LEU A 145 12.51 8.17 -7.11
CA LEU A 145 12.85 7.97 -5.69
C LEU A 145 11.79 7.14 -4.93
N ASP A 146 10.51 7.18 -5.34
CA ASP A 146 9.36 6.55 -4.67
C ASP A 146 9.62 5.09 -4.25
N ALA A 147 10.10 4.28 -5.19
CA ALA A 147 10.40 2.87 -4.99
C ALA A 147 11.41 2.63 -3.86
N ARG A 148 12.38 3.52 -3.69
CA ARG A 148 13.43 3.41 -2.68
C ARG A 148 12.99 4.01 -1.35
N LEU A 149 12.32 5.16 -1.41
CA LEU A 149 11.79 5.88 -0.26
C LEU A 149 10.70 5.11 0.48
N SER A 150 9.95 4.24 -0.21
CA SER A 150 8.99 3.32 0.41
C SER A 150 9.61 2.43 1.49
N ARG A 151 10.93 2.16 1.42
CA ARG A 151 11.69 1.41 2.44
C ARG A 151 11.86 2.16 3.76
N ALA A 152 11.71 3.48 3.76
CA ALA A 152 11.74 4.31 4.97
C ALA A 152 10.52 4.05 5.87
N ARG A 153 9.45 3.42 5.34
CA ARG A 153 8.26 3.00 6.09
C ARG A 153 7.63 4.15 6.90
N PHE A 154 7.47 5.32 6.29
CA PHE A 154 6.78 6.45 6.93
C PHE A 154 5.31 6.10 7.22
N THR A 155 4.66 5.34 6.33
CA THR A 155 3.31 4.79 6.51
C THR A 155 3.11 4.07 7.85
N ASP A 156 4.12 3.35 8.33
CA ASP A 156 4.04 2.62 9.60
C ASP A 156 3.87 3.58 10.78
N SER A 157 4.50 4.77 10.71
CA SER A 157 4.35 5.82 11.72
C SER A 157 2.92 6.36 11.75
N ILE A 158 2.34 6.62 10.57
CA ILE A 158 0.95 7.10 10.44
C ILE A 158 -0.03 6.09 11.04
N LEU A 159 0.13 4.80 10.70
CA LEU A 159 -0.73 3.74 11.23
C LEU A 159 -0.61 3.58 12.75
N GLY A 160 0.61 3.75 13.28
CA GLY A 160 0.87 3.75 14.71
C GLY A 160 0.09 4.86 15.43
N TRP A 161 0.17 6.08 14.92
CA TRP A 161 -0.55 7.23 15.48
C TRP A 161 -2.07 7.11 15.31
N HIS A 162 -2.54 6.69 14.15
CA HIS A 162 -3.96 6.43 13.91
C HIS A 162 -4.50 5.41 14.93
N SER A 163 -3.74 4.34 15.21
CA SER A 163 -4.08 3.38 16.25
C SER A 163 -4.10 3.96 17.65
N TYR A 164 -3.14 4.82 17.98
CA TYR A 164 -2.96 5.38 19.31
C TYR A 164 -4.11 6.33 19.64
N LEU A 165 -4.41 7.26 18.74
CA LEU A 165 -5.49 8.25 18.90
C LEU A 165 -6.85 7.58 19.06
N TYR A 166 -7.15 6.59 18.21
CA TYR A 166 -8.43 5.90 18.24
C TYR A 166 -8.68 5.08 19.52
N LYS A 167 -7.62 4.49 20.09
CA LYS A 167 -7.70 3.61 21.27
C LYS A 167 -7.53 4.36 22.60
N HIS A 168 -7.31 5.67 22.55
CA HIS A 168 -7.06 6.45 23.77
C HIS A 168 -8.31 6.46 24.66
N PRO A 169 -8.19 6.17 25.97
CA PRO A 169 -9.33 6.03 26.88
C PRO A 169 -10.15 7.32 27.02
N ASP A 170 -9.49 8.47 26.96
CA ASP A 170 -10.10 9.78 27.21
C ASP A 170 -10.84 10.36 25.99
N VAL A 171 -10.80 9.67 24.84
CA VAL A 171 -11.51 10.09 23.63
C VAL A 171 -12.96 9.59 23.68
N ASP A 172 -13.90 10.53 23.67
CA ASP A 172 -15.34 10.26 23.63
C ASP A 172 -15.78 9.56 22.32
N ASP A 173 -16.96 8.95 22.33
CA ASP A 173 -17.47 8.17 21.20
C ASP A 173 -17.72 8.99 19.92
N ALA A 174 -18.02 10.29 20.03
CA ALA A 174 -18.23 11.15 18.86
C ALA A 174 -16.89 11.50 18.22
N SER A 175 -15.92 11.95 19.01
CA SER A 175 -14.54 12.20 18.56
C SER A 175 -13.90 10.94 17.99
N ARG A 176 -14.16 9.77 18.59
CA ARG A 176 -13.65 8.48 18.12
C ARG A 176 -14.13 8.14 16.70
N LYS A 177 -15.38 8.47 16.35
CA LYS A 177 -15.92 8.28 14.98
C LYS A 177 -15.25 9.20 13.95
N VAL A 178 -14.87 10.41 14.36
CA VAL A 178 -14.13 11.34 13.50
C VAL A 178 -12.70 10.84 13.29
N LEU A 179 -12.02 10.44 14.36
CA LEU A 179 -10.67 9.89 14.33
C LEU A 179 -10.58 8.58 13.55
N GLN A 180 -11.60 7.73 13.61
CA GLN A 180 -11.68 6.52 12.80
C GLN A 180 -11.65 6.81 11.28
N ARG A 181 -12.10 8.01 10.88
CA ARG A 181 -12.12 8.46 9.48
C ARG A 181 -10.94 9.38 9.16
N ALA A 182 -10.00 9.58 10.08
CA ALA A 182 -8.84 10.45 9.90
C ALA A 182 -7.79 9.76 9.04
N SER A 183 -8.07 9.71 7.74
CA SER A 183 -7.31 8.92 6.77
C SER A 183 -6.76 9.78 5.62
N SER A 184 -6.62 11.09 5.82
CA SER A 184 -6.18 12.04 4.80
C SER A 184 -4.77 12.58 5.06
N TYR A 185 -4.13 13.10 4.02
CA TYR A 185 -2.89 13.89 4.13
C TYR A 185 -3.22 15.38 3.92
N PRO A 186 -2.46 16.33 4.51
CA PRO A 186 -2.72 17.76 4.35
C PRO A 186 -2.57 18.24 2.89
N SER A 187 -3.30 19.29 2.48
CA SER A 187 -3.17 19.86 1.13
C SER A 187 -1.73 20.33 0.84
N ALA A 188 -1.41 20.56 -0.43
CA ALA A 188 -0.07 21.04 -0.82
C ALA A 188 0.31 22.36 -0.10
N GLU A 189 -0.65 23.26 0.09
CA GLU A 189 -0.49 24.52 0.83
C GLU A 189 -0.32 24.29 2.33
N ALA A 190 -1.14 23.41 2.93
CA ALA A 190 -1.02 23.04 4.34
C ALA A 190 0.34 22.39 4.64
N THR A 191 0.82 21.54 3.73
CA THR A 191 2.14 20.90 3.84
C THR A 191 3.25 21.94 3.75
N GLU A 192 3.14 22.92 2.85
CA GLU A 192 4.10 24.01 2.71
C GLU A 192 4.19 24.86 3.98
N LYS A 193 3.05 25.28 4.54
CA LYS A 193 2.99 26.04 5.80
C LYS A 193 3.51 25.26 7.00
N LEU A 194 3.23 23.96 7.07
CA LEU A 194 3.76 23.09 8.11
C LEU A 194 5.29 22.99 8.05
N VAL A 195 5.82 22.76 6.84
CA VAL A 195 7.28 22.74 6.63
C VAL A 195 7.86 24.12 6.96
N TYR A 196 7.24 25.21 6.50
CA TYR A 196 7.68 26.57 6.83
C TYR A 196 7.76 26.81 8.35
N ALA A 197 6.74 26.45 9.11
CA ALA A 197 6.72 26.60 10.57
C ALA A 197 7.87 25.82 11.24
N PHE A 198 8.10 24.57 10.85
CA PHE A 198 9.23 23.77 11.39
C PHE A 198 10.60 24.33 11.00
N ARG A 199 10.70 24.96 9.82
CA ARG A 199 11.93 25.62 9.40
C ARG A 199 12.23 26.87 10.21
N GLN A 200 11.20 27.64 10.59
CA GLN A 200 11.37 28.78 11.49
C GLN A 200 11.74 28.32 12.90
N LEU A 201 11.13 27.24 13.40
CA LEU A 201 11.45 26.65 14.69
C LEU A 201 12.89 26.11 14.77
N HIS A 202 13.39 25.49 13.71
CA HIS A 202 14.72 24.86 13.67
C HIS A 202 15.82 25.75 13.05
N ARG A 203 15.55 27.05 12.90
CA ARG A 203 16.50 27.98 12.28
C ARG A 203 17.77 28.08 13.12
N ILE A 204 18.93 27.80 12.52
CA ILE A 204 20.23 27.97 13.15
C ILE A 204 20.49 29.49 13.33
N GLY A 205 20.36 30.00 14.56
CA GLY A 205 20.47 31.42 14.94
C GLY A 205 19.49 31.77 16.07
N ASP A 206 19.31 33.06 16.38
CA ASP A 206 18.27 33.52 17.32
C ASP A 206 16.89 33.28 16.70
N SER A 207 16.30 32.10 16.96
CA SER A 207 14.91 31.83 16.60
C SER A 207 14.02 32.64 17.53
N SER A 208 13.29 33.61 17.00
CA SER A 208 12.27 34.33 17.78
C SER A 208 11.03 33.49 18.02
N VAL A 209 10.98 32.22 17.58
CA VAL A 209 9.79 31.36 17.68
C VAL A 209 9.80 30.61 19.00
N SER A 210 8.80 30.86 19.84
CA SER A 210 8.62 30.22 21.14
C SER A 210 7.81 28.94 21.05
N LYS A 211 6.77 28.92 20.20
CA LYS A 211 5.80 27.82 20.11
C LYS A 211 5.10 27.77 18.75
N VAL A 212 4.74 26.57 18.29
CA VAL A 212 3.91 26.33 17.12
C VAL A 212 2.67 25.56 17.54
N VAL A 213 1.49 26.07 17.18
CA VAL A 213 0.20 25.41 17.43
C VAL A 213 -0.43 25.05 16.09
N ILE A 214 -0.84 23.79 15.92
CA ILE A 214 -1.37 23.28 14.66
C ILE A 214 -2.78 22.74 14.88
N HIS A 215 -3.77 23.31 14.22
CA HIS A 215 -5.14 22.80 14.21
C HIS A 215 -5.36 21.89 13.01
N VAL A 216 -5.82 20.67 13.27
CA VAL A 216 -5.99 19.61 12.25
C VAL A 216 -7.29 18.85 12.46
N THR A 217 -7.83 18.31 11.36
CA THR A 217 -9.01 17.44 11.39
C THR A 217 -8.63 16.02 10.95
N SER A 218 -9.00 15.66 9.72
CA SER A 218 -8.83 14.34 9.12
C SER A 218 -7.38 13.94 8.83
N SER A 219 -6.45 14.89 8.83
CA SER A 219 -5.02 14.67 8.59
C SER A 219 -4.18 14.53 9.86
N SER A 220 -4.82 14.50 11.03
CA SER A 220 -4.13 14.46 12.34
C SER A 220 -3.08 13.36 12.47
N PRO A 221 -3.31 12.09 12.10
CA PRO A 221 -2.28 11.04 12.25
C PRO A 221 -1.07 11.30 11.36
N TRP A 222 -1.27 11.88 10.17
CA TRP A 222 -0.20 12.23 9.25
C TRP A 222 0.66 13.36 9.83
N VAL A 223 0.03 14.42 10.34
CA VAL A 223 0.73 15.59 10.89
C VAL A 223 1.51 15.24 12.16
N ILE A 224 0.93 14.42 13.05
CA ILE A 224 1.64 13.93 14.25
C ILE A 224 2.84 13.05 13.85
N ALA A 225 2.64 12.13 12.89
CA ALA A 225 3.72 11.28 12.38
C ALA A 225 4.84 12.12 11.75
N PHE A 226 4.50 13.13 10.96
CA PHE A 226 5.44 14.03 10.30
C PHE A 226 6.19 14.92 11.31
N THR A 227 5.50 15.41 12.34
CA THR A 227 6.13 16.22 13.40
C THR A 227 7.18 15.40 14.15
N ARG A 228 6.85 14.16 14.54
CA ARG A 228 7.83 13.23 15.13
C ARG A 228 8.97 12.92 14.17
N TRP A 229 8.68 12.76 12.88
CA TRP A 229 9.67 12.51 11.84
C TRP A 229 10.68 13.67 11.70
N CYS A 230 10.21 14.91 11.83
CA CYS A 230 11.05 16.10 11.76
C CYS A 230 11.78 16.42 13.06
N LEU A 231 11.14 16.28 14.22
CA LEU A 231 11.67 16.75 15.51
C LEU A 231 12.25 15.63 16.39
N GLY A 232 11.97 14.36 16.08
CA GLY A 232 12.47 13.20 16.83
C GLY A 232 11.64 12.85 18.07
N ALA A 233 10.81 13.76 18.55
CA ALA A 233 9.89 13.54 19.65
C ALA A 233 8.44 13.74 19.20
N PRO A 234 7.47 13.00 19.78
CA PRO A 234 6.05 13.20 19.48
C PRO A 234 5.57 14.56 20.00
N PRO A 235 4.77 15.34 19.26
CA PRO A 235 4.23 16.61 19.74
C PRO A 235 3.24 16.43 20.89
N SER A 236 2.93 17.50 21.60
CA SER A 236 1.77 17.52 22.49
C SER A 236 0.50 17.47 21.66
N VAL A 237 -0.46 16.61 22.03
CA VAL A 237 -1.70 16.39 21.29
C VAL A 237 -2.89 16.62 22.21
N TYR A 238 -3.78 17.51 21.81
CA TYR A 238 -5.00 17.87 22.51
C TYR A 238 -6.21 17.70 21.60
N LEU A 239 -7.37 17.40 22.17
CA LEU A 239 -8.66 17.54 21.50
C LEU A 239 -9.11 19.00 21.53
N GLN A 240 -10.08 19.35 20.68
CA GLN A 240 -10.64 20.70 20.59
C GLN A 240 -11.25 21.19 21.92
N ASP A 241 -11.73 20.28 22.77
CA ASP A 241 -12.26 20.57 24.10
C ASP A 241 -11.18 20.83 25.15
N GLY A 242 -9.89 20.76 24.77
CA GLY A 242 -8.75 20.91 25.65
C GLY A 242 -8.31 19.61 26.32
N THR A 243 -8.95 18.48 26.04
CA THR A 243 -8.57 17.19 26.63
C THR A 243 -7.18 16.78 26.13
N PRO A 244 -6.19 16.57 27.04
CA PRO A 244 -4.88 16.10 26.64
C PRO A 244 -4.89 14.62 26.28
N ILE A 245 -4.40 14.28 25.09
CA ILE A 245 -4.13 12.90 24.67
C ILE A 245 -2.66 12.53 24.91
N LEU A 246 -1.76 13.50 24.72
CA LEU A 246 -0.34 13.35 24.98
C LEU A 246 0.24 14.71 25.35
N GLU A 247 0.77 14.86 26.56
CA GLU A 247 1.46 16.08 26.97
C GLU A 247 2.97 15.86 26.94
N GLN A 248 3.67 16.78 26.28
CA GLN A 248 5.13 16.82 26.20
C GLN A 248 5.57 18.25 26.53
N PRO A 249 5.76 18.58 27.83
CA PRO A 249 5.99 19.95 28.27
C PRO A 249 7.29 20.56 27.71
N ASP A 250 8.25 19.71 27.31
CA ASP A 250 9.55 20.14 26.79
C ASP A 250 9.52 20.47 25.28
N LEU A 251 8.38 20.28 24.60
CA LEU A 251 8.27 20.49 23.16
C LEU A 251 7.48 21.74 22.82
N SER A 252 8.06 22.56 21.93
CA SER A 252 7.45 23.79 21.41
C SER A 252 6.35 23.56 20.37
N VAL A 253 5.79 22.34 20.23
CA VAL A 253 4.78 22.03 19.20
C VAL A 253 3.55 21.36 19.82
N ASP A 254 2.41 22.03 19.69
CA ASP A 254 1.10 21.54 20.09
C ASP A 254 0.24 21.26 18.86
N ILE A 255 -0.47 20.14 18.88
CA ILE A 255 -1.42 19.74 17.85
C ILE A 255 -2.81 19.65 18.48
N ILE A 256 -3.76 20.42 17.95
CA ILE A 256 -5.15 20.44 18.38
C ILE A 256 -6.01 19.75 17.32
N ILE A 257 -6.68 18.66 17.70
CA ILE A 257 -7.54 17.90 16.81
C ILE A 257 -8.97 18.43 16.89
N ASN A 258 -9.41 19.06 15.80
CA ASN A 258 -10.76 19.58 15.62
C ASN A 258 -11.71 18.41 15.31
N THR A 259 -12.52 18.02 16.31
CA THR A 259 -13.54 16.97 16.19
C THR A 259 -14.95 17.53 16.01
N GLY A 260 -15.16 18.83 16.24
CA GLY A 260 -16.41 19.53 15.98
C GLY A 260 -16.57 20.02 14.54
N HIS A 261 -17.78 20.46 14.20
CA HIS A 261 -18.02 21.24 12.98
C HIS A 261 -17.49 22.65 13.21
N SER A 262 -16.45 23.07 12.49
CA SER A 262 -16.05 24.48 12.49
C SER A 262 -17.07 25.27 11.67
N GLU A 263 -17.62 26.34 12.25
CA GLU A 263 -18.53 27.25 11.54
C GLU A 263 -17.85 27.96 10.36
N ASN A 264 -16.50 28.02 10.38
CA ASN A 264 -15.69 28.70 9.38
C ASN A 264 -15.17 27.81 8.24
N GLY A 265 -15.42 26.49 8.26
CA GLY A 265 -14.92 25.58 7.22
C GLY A 265 -13.39 25.40 7.19
N GLU A 266 -12.67 26.02 8.12
CA GLU A 266 -11.23 25.87 8.29
C GLU A 266 -10.89 24.44 8.72
N THR A 267 -10.15 23.73 7.86
CA THR A 267 -9.76 22.33 8.04
C THR A 267 -8.34 22.18 8.58
N PHE A 268 -7.51 23.22 8.42
CA PHE A 268 -6.11 23.25 8.80
C PHE A 268 -5.61 24.68 9.07
N SER A 269 -5.02 24.93 10.23
CA SER A 269 -4.32 26.18 10.53
C SER A 269 -3.04 25.94 11.32
N VAL A 270 -2.05 26.81 11.12
CA VAL A 270 -0.78 26.80 11.86
C VAL A 270 -0.56 28.18 12.43
N THR A 271 -0.40 28.29 13.75
CA THR A 271 -0.11 29.53 14.45
C THR A 271 1.31 29.47 15.00
N ILE A 272 2.15 30.41 14.59
CA ILE A 272 3.54 30.53 15.04
C ILE A 272 3.61 31.65 16.07
N TYR A 273 3.96 31.30 17.30
CA TYR A 273 4.16 32.25 18.39
C TYR A 273 5.62 32.66 18.45
N HIS A 274 5.83 33.97 18.61
CA HIS A 274 7.15 34.54 18.78
C HIS A 274 7.38 34.99 20.23
N ASP A 275 8.65 35.00 20.68
CA ASP A 275 9.06 35.58 21.96
C ASP A 275 8.72 37.07 22.05
N ILE A 276 8.72 37.75 20.89
CA ILE A 276 8.42 39.18 20.75
C ILE A 276 7.60 39.39 19.47
N GLY A 277 6.38 39.90 19.58
CA GLY A 277 5.50 40.22 18.45
C GLY A 277 4.15 39.50 18.49
N ASP A 278 3.29 39.81 17.52
CA ASP A 278 2.00 39.14 17.34
C ASP A 278 2.21 37.74 16.71
N PRO A 279 1.35 36.76 17.03
CA PRO A 279 1.39 35.44 16.41
C PRO A 279 1.15 35.51 14.90
N GLU A 280 1.89 34.71 14.12
CA GLU A 280 1.65 34.54 12.69
C GLU A 280 0.64 33.41 12.47
N GLU A 281 -0.56 33.72 11.97
CA GLU A 281 -1.59 32.73 11.64
C GLU A 281 -1.56 32.37 10.15
N LEU A 282 -1.32 31.10 9.86
CA LEU A 282 -1.25 30.52 8.53
C LEU A 282 -2.48 29.62 8.30
N ILE A 283 -3.56 30.19 7.77
CA ILE A 283 -4.85 29.50 7.58
C ILE A 283 -4.93 28.87 6.18
N VAL A 284 -5.34 27.60 6.08
CA VAL A 284 -5.57 26.93 4.80
C VAL A 284 -6.99 26.39 4.73
N GLU A 285 -7.68 26.75 3.67
CA GLU A 285 -8.97 26.17 3.32
C GLU A 285 -8.74 24.95 2.42
N GLY A 286 -9.34 23.82 2.78
CA GLY A 286 -9.37 22.64 1.92
C GLY A 286 -9.14 21.33 2.65
N SER A 287 -9.91 20.30 2.27
CA SER A 287 -9.74 18.97 2.81
C SER A 287 -8.61 18.22 2.09
N GLY A 288 -7.82 17.50 2.89
CA GLY A 288 -6.86 16.54 2.40
C GLY A 288 -7.49 15.42 1.58
N LYS A 289 -6.74 14.81 0.67
CA LYS A 289 -7.16 13.56 0.00
C LYS A 289 -6.75 12.36 0.87
N PRO A 290 -7.41 11.20 0.71
CA PRO A 290 -7.00 9.99 1.40
C PRO A 290 -5.53 9.65 1.08
N TRP A 291 -4.73 9.36 2.10
CA TRP A 291 -3.37 8.88 1.87
C TRP A 291 -3.41 7.41 1.45
N ALA A 292 -2.43 7.02 0.64
CA ALA A 292 -2.17 5.63 0.27
C ALA A 292 -0.69 5.37 0.47
N GLY A 293 -0.31 4.16 0.89
CA GLY A 293 1.09 3.88 1.21
C GLY A 293 1.40 2.40 1.31
N MET A 294 2.69 2.10 1.39
CA MET A 294 3.21 0.74 1.51
C MET A 294 3.58 0.46 2.98
N THR A 295 3.18 -0.70 3.53
CA THR A 295 3.42 -1.11 4.93
C THR A 295 3.78 -2.59 5.03
N THR A 296 4.18 -3.06 6.22
CA THR A 296 4.42 -4.49 6.46
C THR A 296 3.11 -5.29 6.56
N ILE A 297 3.17 -6.60 6.31
CA ILE A 297 2.02 -7.51 6.42
C ILE A 297 1.34 -7.43 7.81
N GLY A 298 2.14 -7.36 8.88
CA GLY A 298 1.60 -7.28 10.24
C GLY A 298 0.81 -5.99 10.47
N ASN A 299 1.38 -4.84 10.10
CA ASN A 299 0.72 -3.55 10.21
C ASN A 299 -0.53 -3.46 9.32
N TYR A 300 -0.48 -4.05 8.12
CA TYR A 300 -1.62 -4.17 7.23
C TYR A 300 -2.77 -4.95 7.87
N GLY A 301 -2.48 -6.10 8.48
CA GLY A 301 -3.49 -6.89 9.20
C GLY A 301 -4.10 -6.11 10.37
N GLN A 302 -3.28 -5.40 11.15
CA GLN A 302 -3.77 -4.54 12.24
C GLN A 302 -4.62 -3.35 11.75
N TRP A 303 -4.30 -2.80 10.58
CA TRP A 303 -5.12 -1.77 9.95
C TRP A 303 -6.46 -2.33 9.50
N MET A 304 -6.49 -3.49 8.83
CA MET A 304 -7.74 -4.15 8.42
C MET A 304 -8.67 -4.44 9.61
N LEU A 305 -8.11 -4.92 10.72
CA LEU A 305 -8.91 -5.21 11.92
C LEU A 305 -9.65 -3.97 12.42
N LYS A 306 -9.03 -2.78 12.33
CA LYS A 306 -9.64 -1.52 12.76
C LYS A 306 -10.63 -0.96 11.74
N GLU A 307 -10.25 -0.96 10.46
CA GLU A 307 -11.07 -0.44 9.36
C GLU A 307 -12.44 -1.13 9.32
N TYR A 308 -12.45 -2.44 9.55
CA TYR A 308 -13.68 -3.25 9.55
C TYR A 308 -14.28 -3.49 10.95
N ASN A 309 -13.81 -2.79 11.99
CA ASN A 309 -14.24 -2.96 13.39
C ASN A 309 -14.16 -4.40 13.92
N LEU A 310 -13.22 -5.19 13.41
CA LEU A 310 -12.92 -6.56 13.83
C LEU A 310 -11.97 -6.61 15.04
N ASP A 311 -11.42 -5.48 15.48
CA ASP A 311 -10.53 -5.38 16.65
C ASP A 311 -11.29 -5.30 17.99
N GLN A 312 -12.62 -5.19 17.96
CA GLN A 312 -13.46 -5.29 19.15
C GLN A 312 -13.30 -6.66 19.82
N VAL A 313 -13.20 -6.71 21.15
CA VAL A 313 -12.87 -7.94 21.91
C VAL A 313 -13.69 -9.16 21.48
N GLN A 314 -15.01 -9.01 21.29
CA GLN A 314 -15.87 -10.12 20.87
C GLN A 314 -15.68 -10.49 19.39
N ALA A 315 -15.59 -9.49 18.51
CA ALA A 315 -15.38 -9.71 17.08
C ALA A 315 -14.03 -10.36 16.81
N PHE A 316 -12.97 -9.87 17.47
CA PHE A 316 -11.61 -10.39 17.37
C PHE A 316 -11.52 -11.83 17.86
N ARG A 317 -12.13 -12.16 19.01
CA ARG A 317 -12.17 -13.55 19.50
C ARG A 317 -12.95 -14.49 18.58
N ALA A 318 -14.07 -14.02 18.03
CA ALA A 318 -14.82 -14.77 17.03
C ALA A 318 -14.00 -14.98 15.74
N LEU A 319 -13.25 -13.97 15.31
CA LEU A 319 -12.36 -14.02 14.16
C LEU A 319 -11.20 -15.01 14.37
N GLN A 320 -10.50 -14.92 15.50
CA GLN A 320 -9.45 -15.85 15.89
C GLN A 320 -9.95 -17.30 15.90
N GLN A 321 -11.18 -17.53 16.38
CA GLN A 321 -11.78 -18.86 16.36
C GLN A 321 -12.13 -19.31 14.94
N CYS A 322 -12.74 -18.47 14.10
CA CYS A 322 -13.27 -18.93 12.82
C CYS A 322 -12.21 -19.10 11.72
N LEU A 323 -11.15 -18.28 11.71
CA LEU A 323 -10.18 -18.24 10.61
C LEU A 323 -9.45 -19.57 10.38
N PRO A 324 -8.94 -20.30 11.40
CA PRO A 324 -8.28 -21.59 11.19
C PRO A 324 -9.19 -22.62 10.50
N TYR A 325 -10.43 -22.73 10.98
CA TYR A 325 -11.43 -23.63 10.41
C TYR A 325 -11.84 -23.24 8.99
N ALA A 326 -12.07 -21.95 8.75
CA ALA A 326 -12.45 -21.42 7.46
C ALA A 326 -11.35 -21.60 6.41
N ALA A 327 -10.10 -21.29 6.79
CA ALA A 327 -8.93 -21.50 5.96
C ALA A 327 -8.78 -22.98 5.60
N LYS A 328 -8.89 -23.88 6.59
CA LYS A 328 -8.79 -25.31 6.34
C LYS A 328 -9.89 -25.81 5.42
N GLU A 329 -11.13 -25.38 5.66
CA GLU A 329 -12.27 -25.75 4.83
C GLU A 329 -12.13 -25.24 3.39
N TYR A 330 -11.64 -24.02 3.21
CA TYR A 330 -11.35 -23.47 1.89
C TYR A 330 -10.26 -24.27 1.19
N LEU A 331 -9.10 -24.48 1.81
CA LEU A 331 -7.99 -25.27 1.24
C LEU A 331 -8.42 -26.70 0.90
N ASP A 332 -9.27 -27.32 1.74
CA ASP A 332 -9.77 -28.67 1.52
C ASP A 332 -10.91 -28.74 0.48
N ARG A 333 -11.45 -27.62 -0.03
CA ARG A 333 -12.57 -27.66 -1.00
C ARG A 333 -12.40 -26.77 -2.24
N CYS A 334 -11.46 -25.83 -2.24
CA CYS A 334 -11.22 -24.91 -3.35
C CYS A 334 -10.88 -25.67 -4.64
N ARG A 335 -11.34 -25.12 -5.77
CA ARG A 335 -11.06 -25.61 -7.12
C ARG A 335 -10.76 -24.41 -8.01
N PHE A 336 -9.70 -24.52 -8.81
CA PHE A 336 -9.31 -23.49 -9.76
C PHE A 336 -9.42 -23.98 -11.20
N THR A 337 -9.81 -23.10 -12.12
CA THR A 337 -9.92 -23.39 -13.56
C THR A 337 -9.08 -22.40 -14.37
N ALA A 338 -8.61 -22.85 -15.55
CA ALA A 338 -7.73 -22.09 -16.43
C ALA A 338 -8.42 -21.58 -17.72
N SER A 339 -9.72 -21.83 -17.93
CA SER A 339 -10.39 -21.45 -19.18
C SER A 339 -11.89 -21.14 -19.02
N LYS A 340 -12.40 -20.24 -19.88
CA LYS A 340 -13.84 -20.01 -20.13
C LYS A 340 -14.49 -21.12 -20.99
N THR A 341 -13.72 -21.94 -21.70
CA THR A 341 -14.23 -22.87 -22.74
C THR A 341 -14.32 -24.35 -22.35
N SER A 342 -14.12 -24.73 -21.09
CA SER A 342 -14.53 -26.05 -20.60
C SER A 342 -15.63 -25.95 -19.54
N GLN A 343 -16.71 -25.24 -19.92
CA GLN A 343 -18.06 -25.65 -19.57
C GLN A 343 -18.57 -26.75 -20.51
N GLU A 344 -17.67 -27.53 -21.13
CA GLU A 344 -17.98 -28.95 -21.20
C GLU A 344 -18.15 -29.38 -19.74
N THR A 345 -19.41 -29.40 -19.30
CA THR A 345 -19.90 -30.49 -18.48
C THR A 345 -19.08 -31.68 -18.91
N ILE A 346 -18.08 -32.06 -18.13
CA ILE A 346 -17.54 -33.41 -18.21
C ILE A 346 -18.82 -34.20 -17.99
N THR A 347 -19.43 -34.62 -19.10
CA THR A 347 -20.69 -35.33 -19.14
C THR A 347 -20.42 -36.45 -18.18
N MET A 348 -21.11 -36.38 -17.04
CA MET A 348 -20.85 -37.25 -15.93
C MET A 348 -21.08 -38.66 -16.46
N ASN A 349 -20.00 -39.35 -16.82
CA ASN A 349 -19.96 -40.79 -16.75
C ASN A 349 -19.80 -41.07 -15.26
N PRO A 350 -20.89 -41.40 -14.54
CA PRO A 350 -20.90 -41.54 -13.07
C PRO A 350 -20.21 -42.83 -12.63
N ARG A 351 -19.73 -43.62 -13.58
CA ARG A 351 -19.01 -44.86 -13.32
C ARG A 351 -17.53 -44.53 -13.10
N GLN A 352 -17.20 -44.43 -11.82
CA GLN A 352 -15.87 -44.73 -11.27
C GLN A 352 -14.73 -43.74 -11.61
N ARG A 353 -14.83 -42.49 -11.15
CA ARG A 353 -13.63 -41.86 -10.57
C ARG A 353 -13.70 -42.07 -9.07
N ASP A 354 -12.94 -43.05 -8.60
CA ASP A 354 -12.73 -43.31 -7.18
C ASP A 354 -12.40 -41.99 -6.47
N ALA A 355 -13.13 -41.65 -5.40
CA ALA A 355 -12.91 -40.42 -4.64
C ALA A 355 -11.44 -40.32 -4.18
N LYS A 356 -10.78 -41.48 -4.02
CA LYS A 356 -9.36 -41.61 -3.75
C LYS A 356 -8.49 -41.06 -4.90
N VAL A 357 -8.83 -41.34 -6.15
CA VAL A 357 -8.11 -40.85 -7.36
C VAL A 357 -8.27 -39.33 -7.50
N VAL A 358 -9.47 -38.79 -7.34
CA VAL A 358 -9.71 -37.33 -7.40
C VAL A 358 -8.94 -36.60 -6.29
N LYS A 359 -8.85 -37.18 -5.09
CA LYS A 359 -8.05 -36.64 -3.99
C LYS A 359 -6.54 -36.73 -4.27
N THR A 360 -6.08 -37.80 -4.92
CA THR A 360 -4.67 -38.03 -5.29
C THR A 360 -4.13 -37.02 -6.30
N TYR A 361 -4.95 -36.59 -7.27
CA TYR A 361 -4.52 -35.65 -8.33
C TYR A 361 -4.97 -34.20 -8.09
N ARG A 362 -5.52 -33.90 -6.92
CA ARG A 362 -5.96 -32.55 -6.61
C ARG A 362 -4.77 -31.60 -6.48
N THR A 363 -4.82 -30.52 -7.24
CA THR A 363 -3.88 -29.40 -7.14
C THR A 363 -4.45 -28.29 -6.26
N VAL A 364 -3.57 -27.64 -5.50
CA VAL A 364 -3.91 -26.50 -4.65
C VAL A 364 -2.85 -25.42 -4.87
N PRO A 365 -3.23 -24.18 -5.21
CA PRO A 365 -2.25 -23.13 -5.52
C PRO A 365 -1.43 -22.72 -4.31
N PHE A 366 -2.01 -22.81 -3.11
CA PHE A 366 -1.41 -22.42 -1.83
C PHE A 366 -0.39 -23.44 -1.31
N GLY A 367 0.56 -22.96 -0.52
CA GLY A 367 1.58 -23.74 0.18
C GLY A 367 1.03 -24.69 1.26
N SER A 368 1.88 -25.08 2.21
CA SER A 368 1.48 -25.95 3.33
C SER A 368 0.44 -25.29 4.23
N ASP A 369 -0.28 -26.08 5.03
CA ASP A 369 -1.23 -25.56 6.02
C ASP A 369 -0.50 -24.63 7.03
N SER A 370 0.74 -24.98 7.40
CA SER A 370 1.58 -24.18 8.28
C SER A 370 1.90 -22.79 7.72
N SER A 371 2.22 -22.68 6.43
CA SER A 371 2.54 -21.39 5.79
C SER A 371 1.32 -20.47 5.72
N VAL A 372 0.12 -21.03 5.52
CA VAL A 372 -1.12 -20.26 5.57
C VAL A 372 -1.44 -19.83 7.00
N ALA A 373 -1.23 -20.72 7.98
CA ALA A 373 -1.47 -20.41 9.39
C ALA A 373 -0.52 -19.34 9.93
N GLU A 374 0.76 -19.39 9.53
CA GLU A 374 1.77 -18.36 9.82
C GLU A 374 1.32 -17.01 9.26
N MET A 375 0.89 -16.95 8.00
CA MET A 375 0.38 -15.71 7.39
C MET A 375 -0.83 -15.13 8.15
N ILE A 376 -1.79 -15.99 8.53
CA ILE A 376 -2.94 -15.57 9.35
C ILE A 376 -2.47 -15.04 10.70
N SER A 377 -1.51 -15.71 11.34
CA SER A 377 -0.96 -15.33 12.65
C SER A 377 -0.27 -13.97 12.59
N ARG A 378 0.55 -13.76 11.56
CA ARG A 378 1.24 -12.50 11.29
C ARG A 378 0.28 -11.34 11.10
N MET A 379 -0.80 -11.53 10.33
CA MET A 379 -1.84 -10.50 10.13
C MET A 379 -2.64 -10.22 11.40
N LEU A 380 -2.98 -11.26 12.18
CA LEU A 380 -3.67 -11.11 13.46
C LEU A 380 -2.77 -10.48 14.55
N GLY A 381 -1.45 -10.54 14.39
CA GLY A 381 -0.48 -10.05 15.36
C GLY A 381 -0.27 -10.98 16.57
N VAL A 382 -0.65 -12.26 16.47
CA VAL A 382 -0.61 -13.24 17.57
C VAL A 382 0.74 -13.96 17.70
N GLU A 383 1.66 -13.80 16.75
CA GLU A 383 3.00 -14.41 16.79
C GLU A 383 3.82 -13.97 18.02
N LYS A 384 3.52 -12.79 18.57
CA LYS A 384 4.19 -12.25 19.76
C LYS A 384 3.90 -13.04 21.04
N ASP A 385 2.84 -13.84 21.05
CA ASP A 385 2.39 -14.58 22.24
C ASP A 385 2.91 -16.03 22.28
N GLY A 386 3.79 -16.42 21.33
CA GLY A 386 4.45 -17.74 21.31
C GLY A 386 3.56 -18.93 20.94
N ALA A 387 2.28 -18.70 20.63
CA ALA A 387 1.34 -19.73 20.19
C ALA A 387 1.31 -19.81 18.65
N SER A 388 1.73 -20.94 18.08
CA SER A 388 1.54 -21.21 16.64
C SER A 388 0.08 -21.59 16.38
N LEU A 389 -0.61 -20.81 15.55
CA LEU A 389 -1.94 -21.15 15.07
C LEU A 389 -1.85 -22.40 14.17
N GLU A 390 -2.73 -23.37 14.38
CA GLU A 390 -2.83 -24.56 13.51
C GLU A 390 -4.17 -24.57 12.76
N LEU A 391 -4.16 -25.04 11.52
CA LEU A 391 -5.38 -25.15 10.73
C LEU A 391 -6.18 -26.41 11.10
N GLU A 392 -7.34 -26.21 11.70
CA GLU A 392 -8.20 -27.29 12.17
C GLU A 392 -9.36 -27.60 11.22
N LYS A 393 -9.79 -28.87 11.19
CA LYS A 393 -10.96 -29.28 10.41
C LYS A 393 -12.22 -29.15 11.24
N LEU A 394 -13.27 -28.60 10.63
CA LEU A 394 -14.60 -28.64 11.20
C LEU A 394 -15.11 -30.08 11.31
N THR A 395 -15.79 -30.36 12.41
CA THR A 395 -16.57 -31.58 12.59
C THR A 395 -17.62 -31.68 11.47
N PRO A 396 -17.82 -32.87 10.87
CA PRO A 396 -18.81 -33.04 9.81
C PRO A 396 -20.19 -32.55 10.24
N GLY A 397 -20.82 -31.71 9.41
CA GLY A 397 -22.15 -31.14 9.67
C GLY A 397 -22.15 -29.84 10.49
N THR A 398 -21.02 -29.44 11.09
CA THR A 398 -20.88 -28.16 11.80
C THR A 398 -20.51 -27.04 10.82
N ARG A 399 -21.15 -25.86 10.95
CA ARG A 399 -20.81 -24.66 10.18
C ARG A 399 -19.90 -23.74 10.99
N ILE A 400 -19.20 -22.85 10.30
CA ILE A 400 -18.42 -21.79 10.96
C ILE A 400 -19.32 -20.93 11.88
N THR A 401 -20.54 -20.66 11.44
CA THR A 401 -21.54 -19.89 12.22
C THR A 401 -21.99 -20.60 13.49
N ASP A 402 -21.74 -21.91 13.61
CA ASP A 402 -22.14 -22.72 14.77
C ASP A 402 -21.05 -22.76 15.85
N LEU A 403 -19.84 -22.28 15.55
CA LEU A 403 -18.73 -22.22 16.51
C LEU A 403 -19.11 -21.33 17.71
N PRO A 404 -18.74 -21.69 18.96
CA PRO A 404 -19.28 -21.05 20.16
C PRO A 404 -19.11 -19.52 20.22
N LEU A 405 -17.91 -19.00 19.94
CA LEU A 405 -17.61 -17.56 20.01
C LEU A 405 -18.21 -16.82 18.82
N VAL A 406 -18.18 -17.45 17.63
CA VAL A 406 -18.82 -16.91 16.43
C VAL A 406 -20.33 -16.78 16.66
N LYS A 407 -20.99 -17.85 17.09
CA LYS A 407 -22.44 -17.88 17.35
C LYS A 407 -22.85 -16.84 18.40
N LEU A 408 -22.06 -16.70 19.47
CA LEU A 408 -22.28 -15.69 20.50
C LEU A 408 -22.22 -14.27 19.90
N HIS A 409 -21.17 -13.98 19.13
CA HIS A 409 -21.01 -12.67 18.50
C HIS A 409 -22.10 -12.39 17.45
N LEU A 410 -22.43 -13.35 16.58
CA LEU A 410 -23.50 -13.21 15.60
C LEU A 410 -24.87 -12.98 16.27
N LYS A 411 -25.11 -13.55 17.45
CA LYS A 411 -26.32 -13.27 18.24
C LYS A 411 -26.32 -11.83 18.74
N SER A 412 -25.21 -11.36 19.32
CA SER A 412 -25.08 -9.96 19.76
C SER A 412 -25.26 -8.97 18.61
N LEU A 413 -24.67 -9.24 17.43
CA LEU A 413 -24.86 -8.40 16.25
C LEU A 413 -26.31 -8.40 15.77
N LYS A 414 -26.99 -9.55 15.83
CA LYS A 414 -28.40 -9.66 15.47
C LYS A 414 -29.28 -8.81 16.39
N ASP A 415 -29.03 -8.84 17.69
CA ASP A 415 -29.79 -8.09 18.69
C ASP A 415 -29.63 -6.56 18.50
N ASN A 416 -28.50 -6.12 17.95
CA ASN A 416 -28.20 -4.72 17.64
C ASN A 416 -28.49 -4.32 16.19
N CYS A 417 -29.00 -5.23 15.35
CA CYS A 417 -29.19 -4.97 13.92
C CYS A 417 -30.60 -4.45 13.61
N LEU A 418 -30.67 -3.30 12.93
CA LEU A 418 -31.93 -2.67 12.52
C LEU A 418 -32.42 -3.14 11.13
N CYS A 419 -31.80 -4.15 10.51
CA CYS A 419 -32.24 -4.61 9.20
C CYS A 419 -33.56 -5.39 9.30
N GLN A 420 -34.37 -5.35 8.23
CA GLN A 420 -35.68 -6.03 8.16
C GLN A 420 -35.59 -7.56 8.39
N ALA A 421 -34.44 -8.18 8.12
CA ALA A 421 -34.24 -9.62 8.35
C ALA A 421 -33.97 -9.96 9.83
N CYS A 422 -33.44 -9.01 10.61
CA CYS A 422 -33.10 -9.22 12.03
C CYS A 422 -34.18 -8.65 12.96
N ALA A 423 -34.68 -7.45 12.66
CA ALA A 423 -35.84 -6.86 13.30
C ALA A 423 -37.09 -7.55 12.74
N ARG A 424 -37.74 -8.41 13.52
CA ARG A 424 -38.99 -9.11 13.13
C ARG A 424 -40.20 -8.15 13.03
N THR A 425 -40.04 -7.00 12.41
CA THR A 425 -41.02 -5.92 12.38
C THR A 425 -41.36 -5.60 10.93
N THR A 426 -42.52 -6.07 10.48
CA THR A 426 -43.21 -5.58 9.27
C THR A 426 -43.64 -4.13 9.51
N SER A 427 -42.74 -3.17 9.26
CA SER A 427 -43.09 -1.75 9.21
C SER A 427 -42.48 -1.16 7.95
N SER A 428 -43.22 -1.28 6.85
CA SER A 428 -42.86 -0.73 5.54
C SER A 428 -43.06 0.80 5.44
N LEU A 429 -43.05 1.52 6.58
CA LEU A 429 -43.38 2.95 6.61
C LEU A 429 -42.22 3.85 7.10
N LEU A 430 -41.12 3.29 7.62
CA LEU A 430 -39.95 4.06 8.05
C LEU A 430 -38.87 4.26 6.96
N ASP A 431 -38.98 3.56 5.83
CA ASP A 431 -38.01 3.62 4.72
C ASP A 431 -38.08 4.93 3.91
N MET A 432 -39.12 5.77 4.07
CA MET A 432 -39.24 7.03 3.31
C MET A 432 -38.70 8.28 4.03
N VAL A 433 -38.47 8.24 5.35
CA VAL A 433 -38.18 9.49 6.10
C VAL A 433 -36.68 9.76 6.31
N THR A 434 -35.79 8.77 6.13
CA THR A 434 -34.36 8.97 6.46
C THR A 434 -33.39 8.97 5.29
N GLY A 435 -33.83 8.75 4.05
CA GLY A 435 -32.96 8.82 2.86
C GLY A 435 -31.76 7.86 2.86
N ARG A 436 -31.69 6.91 3.81
CA ARG A 436 -30.64 5.89 3.88
C ARG A 436 -31.11 4.67 3.11
N GLY A 437 -30.33 4.24 2.11
CA GLY A 437 -30.57 3.01 1.35
C GLY A 437 -30.66 1.76 2.25
N PRO A 438 -30.93 0.57 1.68
CA PRO A 438 -31.22 -0.64 2.45
C PRO A 438 -30.12 -0.93 3.48
N MET A 439 -30.43 -0.87 4.77
CA MET A 439 -29.49 -1.17 5.85
C MET A 439 -28.94 -2.59 5.69
N TRP A 440 -27.63 -2.71 5.44
CA TRP A 440 -26.95 -4.00 5.38
C TRP A 440 -27.02 -4.72 6.74
N CYS A 441 -27.19 -6.04 6.69
CA CYS A 441 -27.25 -6.88 7.88
C CYS A 441 -25.88 -6.93 8.57
N LEU A 442 -25.79 -6.53 9.85
CA LEU A 442 -24.54 -6.52 10.62
C LEU A 442 -23.90 -7.91 10.70
N ARG A 443 -24.72 -8.96 10.77
CA ARG A 443 -24.25 -10.36 10.78
C ARG A 443 -23.53 -10.70 9.47
N ASP A 444 -24.15 -10.35 8.34
CA ASP A 444 -23.61 -10.69 7.03
C ASP A 444 -22.39 -9.81 6.71
N GLN A 445 -22.36 -8.58 7.22
CA GLN A 445 -21.20 -7.68 7.18
C GLN A 445 -20.00 -8.27 7.92
N PHE A 446 -20.16 -8.76 9.16
CA PHE A 446 -19.08 -9.43 9.88
C PHE A 446 -18.52 -10.64 9.14
N LEU A 447 -19.39 -11.51 8.59
CA LEU A 447 -18.96 -12.68 7.82
C LEU A 447 -18.24 -12.28 6.53
N TYR A 448 -18.67 -11.18 5.90
CA TYR A 448 -18.04 -10.65 4.69
C TYR A 448 -16.64 -10.11 5.01
N ASP A 449 -16.50 -9.34 6.08
CA ASP A 449 -15.22 -8.76 6.51
C ASP A 449 -14.25 -9.85 7.00
N ALA A 450 -14.74 -10.88 7.70
CA ALA A 450 -13.95 -12.06 8.06
C ALA A 450 -13.47 -12.85 6.83
N ALA A 451 -14.33 -12.99 5.82
CA ALA A 451 -13.94 -13.61 4.56
C ALA A 451 -12.93 -12.76 3.78
N LEU A 452 -13.03 -11.43 3.84
CA LEU A 452 -12.10 -10.51 3.18
C LEU A 452 -10.72 -10.61 3.82
N PHE A 453 -10.67 -10.62 5.15
CA PHE A 453 -9.44 -10.87 5.91
C PHE A 453 -8.79 -12.20 5.51
N LEU A 454 -9.59 -13.27 5.42
CA LEU A 454 -9.10 -14.58 5.00
C LEU A 454 -8.63 -14.59 3.53
N SER A 455 -9.35 -13.91 2.62
CA SER A 455 -8.97 -13.78 1.22
C SER A 455 -7.58 -13.17 1.06
N ASP A 456 -7.31 -12.09 1.82
CA ASP A 456 -6.03 -11.41 1.83
C ASP A 456 -4.93 -12.29 2.43
N ALA A 457 -5.17 -12.93 3.58
CA ALA A 457 -4.20 -13.82 4.19
C ALA A 457 -3.82 -15.00 3.27
N LEU A 458 -4.80 -15.61 2.60
CA LEU A 458 -4.57 -16.68 1.63
C LEU A 458 -3.78 -16.17 0.42
N ALA A 459 -4.11 -15.00 -0.13
CA ALA A 459 -3.38 -14.42 -1.26
C ALA A 459 -1.93 -14.05 -0.90
N LEU A 460 -1.71 -13.49 0.29
CA LEU A 460 -0.37 -13.17 0.80
C LEU A 460 0.46 -14.43 1.08
N SER A 461 -0.18 -15.56 1.44
CA SER A 461 0.51 -16.84 1.62
C SER A 461 1.13 -17.42 0.34
N LEU A 462 0.83 -16.85 -0.83
CA LEU A 462 1.47 -17.23 -2.09
C LEU A 462 2.93 -16.76 -2.18
N PHE A 463 3.29 -15.69 -1.47
CA PHE A 463 4.64 -15.11 -1.53
C PHE A 463 5.62 -15.88 -0.66
N HIS A 464 6.72 -16.33 -1.26
CA HIS A 464 7.81 -16.95 -0.53
C HIS A 464 8.67 -15.88 0.18
N LEU A 465 9.12 -16.16 1.43
CA LEU A 465 9.98 -15.27 2.23
C LEU A 465 9.45 -13.82 2.31
N SER A 466 8.21 -13.67 2.78
CA SER A 466 7.47 -12.40 2.72
C SER A 466 7.81 -11.40 3.85
N ASP A 467 8.92 -11.58 4.58
CA ASP A 467 9.23 -10.77 5.77
C ASP A 467 9.33 -9.27 5.45
N ASN A 468 9.97 -8.94 4.33
CA ASN A 468 10.18 -7.57 3.88
C ASN A 468 9.25 -7.13 2.76
N LEU A 469 8.28 -7.98 2.38
CA LEU A 469 7.27 -7.64 1.39
C LEU A 469 6.36 -6.54 1.95
N LEU A 470 6.15 -5.50 1.16
CA LEU A 470 5.31 -4.37 1.48
C LEU A 470 3.94 -4.49 0.81
N ILE A 471 2.90 -4.15 1.56
CA ILE A 471 1.50 -4.23 1.17
C ILE A 471 0.95 -2.82 1.00
N ARG A 472 0.17 -2.61 -0.06
CA ARG A 472 -0.50 -1.35 -0.36
C ARG A 472 -1.74 -1.19 0.53
N ILE A 473 -1.76 -0.11 1.30
CA ILE A 473 -2.95 0.43 1.93
C ILE A 473 -3.57 1.45 1.00
N GLU A 474 -4.87 1.31 0.81
CA GLU A 474 -5.70 2.26 0.08
C GLU A 474 -7.01 2.40 0.84
N ASN A 475 -7.22 3.59 1.42
CA ASN A 475 -8.45 3.93 2.12
C ASN A 475 -9.61 3.97 1.12
N GLY A 476 -10.70 3.29 1.45
CA GLY A 476 -11.84 3.17 0.53
C GLY A 476 -11.61 2.17 -0.60
N ARG A 477 -10.83 1.09 -0.36
CA ARG A 477 -10.79 -0.06 -1.27
C ARG A 477 -12.21 -0.38 -1.73
N ASP A 478 -12.39 -0.22 -3.03
CA ASP A 478 -13.62 -0.56 -3.71
C ASP A 478 -13.93 -2.01 -3.33
N ARG A 479 -15.11 -2.26 -2.74
CA ARG A 479 -15.59 -3.60 -2.36
C ARG A 479 -15.92 -4.39 -3.63
N ARG A 480 -14.93 -4.51 -4.52
CA ARG A 480 -15.05 -5.21 -5.79
C ARG A 480 -15.43 -6.63 -5.43
N ARG A 481 -16.62 -7.03 -5.88
CA ARG A 481 -17.00 -8.44 -5.93
C ARG A 481 -16.08 -9.09 -6.94
N ASP A 482 -14.92 -9.53 -6.46
CA ASP A 482 -14.06 -10.45 -7.20
C ASP A 482 -14.60 -11.87 -7.00
N ASP A 483 -14.58 -12.65 -8.07
CA ASP A 483 -14.95 -14.07 -8.07
C ASP A 483 -14.17 -14.81 -6.97
N TYR A 484 -12.89 -14.47 -6.76
CA TYR A 484 -12.05 -15.09 -5.73
C TYR A 484 -12.61 -14.87 -4.32
N HIS A 485 -12.84 -13.62 -3.92
CA HIS A 485 -13.38 -13.32 -2.60
C HIS A 485 -14.78 -13.93 -2.41
N ALA A 486 -15.62 -13.92 -3.44
CA ALA A 486 -16.93 -14.58 -3.38
C ALA A 486 -16.82 -16.08 -3.10
N THR A 487 -15.80 -16.77 -3.63
CA THR A 487 -15.56 -18.18 -3.31
C THR A 487 -15.16 -18.40 -1.85
N VAL A 488 -14.33 -17.52 -1.28
CA VAL A 488 -13.94 -17.57 0.14
C VAL A 488 -15.15 -17.28 1.03
N PHE A 489 -15.92 -16.24 0.71
CA PHE A 489 -17.13 -15.85 1.44
C PHE A 489 -18.20 -16.95 1.46
N SER A 490 -18.27 -17.79 0.41
CA SER A 490 -19.19 -18.94 0.36
C SER A 490 -18.94 -19.99 1.46
N VAL A 491 -17.71 -20.04 2.01
CA VAL A 491 -17.36 -20.92 3.13
C VAL A 491 -18.07 -20.47 4.40
N PHE A 492 -18.18 -19.16 4.63
CA PHE A 492 -18.82 -18.57 5.81
C PHE A 492 -20.35 -18.59 5.73
N THR A 493 -20.92 -18.46 4.54
CA THR A 493 -22.35 -18.17 4.39
C THR A 493 -23.23 -19.38 4.13
N ARG A 494 -22.70 -20.57 3.84
CA ARG A 494 -23.42 -21.77 3.36
C ARG A 494 -24.88 -21.85 3.83
N GLN A 495 -25.72 -21.17 3.06
CA GLN A 495 -27.15 -21.16 3.17
C GLN A 495 -27.60 -22.04 2.02
N THR A 496 -28.13 -23.21 2.34
CA THR A 496 -29.12 -23.88 1.50
C THR A 496 -30.36 -22.99 1.46
N VAL A 497 -30.27 -21.85 0.79
CA VAL A 497 -31.46 -21.07 0.42
C VAL A 497 -31.82 -21.55 -0.98
N GLY A 498 -32.89 -22.34 -1.01
CA GLY A 498 -33.45 -22.86 -2.24
C GLY A 498 -33.76 -21.73 -3.19
N TYR A 499 -33.25 -21.85 -4.41
CA TYR A 499 -34.08 -22.04 -5.60
C TYR A 499 -33.15 -22.51 -6.72
N GLY A 500 -33.36 -23.76 -7.16
CA GLY A 500 -32.84 -24.28 -8.41
C GLY A 500 -31.32 -24.44 -8.53
N SER A 501 -30.82 -25.63 -8.14
CA SER A 501 -29.93 -26.50 -8.94
C SER A 501 -28.81 -27.14 -8.13
N SER A 502 -28.92 -28.46 -7.99
CA SER A 502 -27.86 -29.44 -7.70
C SER A 502 -27.22 -29.37 -6.31
N GLY A 503 -27.67 -30.27 -5.43
CA GLY A 503 -27.14 -30.54 -4.09
C GLY A 503 -25.73 -31.13 -4.05
N SER A 504 -24.75 -30.49 -4.68
CA SER A 504 -23.33 -30.74 -4.40
C SER A 504 -22.83 -29.63 -3.49
N GLY A 505 -22.42 -29.95 -2.26
CA GLY A 505 -21.80 -29.01 -1.30
C GLY A 505 -20.41 -28.53 -1.72
N LEU A 506 -20.23 -28.22 -3.01
CA LEU A 506 -18.99 -27.83 -3.65
C LEU A 506 -18.93 -26.31 -3.82
N ILE A 507 -17.79 -25.73 -3.45
CA ILE A 507 -17.48 -24.32 -3.72
C ILE A 507 -17.41 -24.14 -5.24
N LYS A 508 -18.01 -23.06 -5.76
CA LYS A 508 -17.91 -22.73 -7.20
C LYS A 508 -16.43 -22.62 -7.60
N PRO A 509 -16.01 -23.17 -8.75
CA PRO A 509 -14.64 -23.02 -9.21
C PRO A 509 -14.27 -21.55 -9.40
N CYS A 510 -13.06 -21.17 -8.99
CA CYS A 510 -12.50 -19.84 -9.17
C CYS A 510 -11.51 -19.84 -10.33
N LYS A 511 -11.42 -18.74 -11.08
CA LYS A 511 -10.33 -18.55 -12.03
C LYS A 511 -9.01 -18.33 -11.29
N ILE A 512 -7.93 -18.91 -11.79
CA ILE A 512 -6.60 -18.72 -11.18
C ILE A 512 -6.13 -17.26 -11.32
N GLU A 513 -6.55 -16.61 -12.41
CA GLU A 513 -6.26 -15.21 -12.72
C GLU A 513 -6.87 -14.27 -11.67
N CYS A 514 -8.03 -14.60 -11.10
CA CYS A 514 -8.65 -13.82 -10.03
C CYS A 514 -7.81 -13.86 -8.74
N LEU A 515 -7.34 -15.04 -8.34
CA LEU A 515 -6.45 -15.17 -7.18
C LEU A 515 -5.13 -14.43 -7.41
N LEU A 516 -4.55 -14.56 -8.60
CA LEU A 516 -3.30 -13.91 -8.95
C LEU A 516 -3.45 -12.38 -9.01
N ALA A 517 -4.50 -11.87 -9.64
CA ALA A 517 -4.79 -10.44 -9.70
C ALA A 517 -5.02 -9.87 -8.29
N TRP A 518 -5.72 -10.60 -7.43
CA TRP A 518 -5.90 -10.22 -6.02
C TRP A 518 -4.56 -10.09 -5.30
N ALA A 519 -3.71 -11.12 -5.36
CA ALA A 519 -2.39 -11.13 -4.72
C ALA A 519 -1.48 -9.98 -5.21
N LEU A 520 -1.47 -9.71 -6.51
CA LEU A 520 -0.68 -8.62 -7.11
C LEU A 520 -1.24 -7.23 -6.75
N THR A 521 -2.56 -7.08 -6.68
CA THR A 521 -3.18 -5.82 -6.25
C THR A 521 -2.83 -5.49 -4.80
N LEU A 522 -2.77 -6.49 -3.91
CA LEU A 522 -2.40 -6.29 -2.50
C LEU A 522 -1.03 -5.64 -2.33
N ILE A 523 -0.07 -5.98 -3.18
CA ILE A 523 1.30 -5.43 -3.15
C ILE A 523 1.47 -4.19 -4.06
N GLY A 524 0.37 -3.68 -4.62
CA GLY A 524 0.35 -2.44 -5.40
C GLY A 524 0.67 -2.59 -6.89
N HIS A 525 0.59 -3.80 -7.45
CA HIS A 525 0.83 -4.04 -8.88
C HIS A 525 -0.47 -3.95 -9.67
N ASP A 526 -0.57 -2.95 -10.55
CA ASP A 526 -1.76 -2.75 -11.40
C ASP A 526 -1.58 -3.42 -12.76
N VAL A 527 -1.78 -4.74 -12.79
CA VAL A 527 -1.60 -5.59 -13.98
C VAL A 527 -2.82 -6.47 -14.27
N GLY A 528 -4.01 -6.02 -13.83
CA GLY A 528 -5.25 -6.80 -13.96
C GLY A 528 -5.59 -7.18 -15.41
N THR A 529 -5.27 -6.30 -16.36
CA THR A 529 -5.46 -6.55 -17.80
C THR A 529 -4.54 -7.65 -18.31
N GLU A 530 -3.25 -7.60 -17.96
CA GLU A 530 -2.26 -8.60 -18.36
C GLU A 530 -2.53 -9.96 -17.74
N VAL A 531 -2.96 -9.99 -16.47
CA VAL A 531 -3.33 -11.23 -15.78
C VAL A 531 -4.60 -11.83 -16.38
N SER A 532 -5.65 -11.03 -16.61
CA SER A 532 -6.91 -11.51 -17.19
C SER A 532 -6.78 -11.96 -18.65
N THR A 533 -5.77 -11.46 -19.37
CA THR A 533 -5.44 -11.89 -20.73
C THR A 533 -4.36 -12.97 -20.79
N THR A 534 -3.95 -13.53 -19.64
CA THR A 534 -2.92 -14.58 -19.52
C THR A 534 -1.57 -14.22 -20.15
N ARG A 535 -1.25 -12.92 -20.18
CA ARG A 535 -0.01 -12.38 -20.75
C ARG A 535 1.03 -11.99 -19.71
N TRP A 536 0.64 -11.95 -18.44
CA TRP A 536 1.54 -11.56 -17.36
C TRP A 536 2.59 -12.65 -17.08
N ALA A 537 3.88 -12.28 -17.11
CA ALA A 537 4.98 -13.14 -16.68
C ALA A 537 5.67 -12.59 -15.42
N MET A 538 5.90 -11.27 -15.37
CA MET A 538 6.54 -10.60 -14.25
C MET A 538 6.08 -9.15 -14.21
N SER A 539 6.10 -8.55 -13.03
CA SER A 539 5.84 -7.11 -12.87
C SER A 539 6.69 -6.52 -11.76
N CYS A 540 7.00 -5.24 -11.86
CA CYS A 540 7.82 -4.49 -10.92
C CYS A 540 7.17 -3.13 -10.64
N PHE A 541 6.53 -3.01 -9.48
CA PHE A 541 5.89 -1.77 -9.04
C PHE A 541 6.32 -1.47 -7.61
N LYS A 542 6.36 -0.18 -7.24
CA LYS A 542 6.65 0.27 -5.87
C LYS A 542 7.93 -0.33 -5.26
N GLY A 543 8.94 -0.57 -6.10
CA GLY A 543 10.21 -1.15 -5.68
C GLY A 543 10.16 -2.64 -5.36
N GLN A 544 9.15 -3.36 -5.84
CA GLN A 544 9.00 -4.80 -5.64
C GLN A 544 8.77 -5.47 -7.00
N ALA A 545 9.67 -6.36 -7.38
CA ALA A 545 9.52 -7.20 -8.57
C ALA A 545 8.95 -8.55 -8.17
N VAL A 546 7.93 -9.02 -8.87
CA VAL A 546 7.19 -10.25 -8.56
C VAL A 546 6.97 -11.09 -9.80
N TYR A 547 7.19 -12.39 -9.65
CA TYR A 547 7.02 -13.39 -10.70
C TYR A 547 6.75 -14.78 -10.10
N PRO A 548 6.17 -15.72 -10.88
CA PRO A 548 5.97 -17.10 -10.44
C PRO A 548 7.29 -17.83 -10.12
N THR A 549 7.38 -18.45 -8.94
CA THR A 549 8.58 -19.22 -8.50
C THR A 549 8.87 -20.43 -9.41
N ILE A 550 7.90 -20.88 -10.20
CA ILE A 550 8.13 -21.91 -11.22
C ILE A 550 9.16 -21.48 -12.27
N PHE A 551 9.38 -20.18 -12.50
CA PHE A 551 10.43 -19.74 -13.41
C PHE A 551 11.85 -19.96 -12.87
N ASP A 552 12.01 -20.08 -11.55
CA ASP A 552 13.28 -20.42 -10.91
C ASP A 552 13.46 -21.94 -10.72
N THR A 553 12.42 -22.74 -10.99
CA THR A 553 12.41 -24.16 -10.63
C THR A 553 11.86 -25.05 -11.74
N ARG A 554 12.56 -26.13 -12.07
CA ARG A 554 12.06 -27.15 -13.03
C ARG A 554 11.02 -28.12 -12.42
N ARG A 555 10.50 -27.83 -11.23
CA ARG A 555 9.66 -28.76 -10.46
C ARG A 555 8.27 -28.18 -10.22
N VAL A 556 7.28 -28.77 -10.87
CA VAL A 556 5.87 -28.45 -10.59
C VAL A 556 5.42 -29.19 -9.33
N LYS A 557 5.10 -28.44 -8.27
CA LYS A 557 4.51 -29.00 -7.05
C LYS A 557 3.01 -29.20 -7.26
N ARG A 558 2.42 -30.28 -6.73
CA ARG A 558 0.94 -30.43 -6.74
C ARG A 558 0.25 -29.43 -5.81
N ARG A 559 0.91 -29.12 -4.69
CA ARG A 559 0.48 -28.16 -3.68
C ARG A 559 1.50 -27.02 -3.64
N GLY A 560 1.04 -25.77 -3.69
CA GLY A 560 1.93 -24.61 -3.76
C GLY A 560 2.43 -24.33 -5.18
N TYR A 561 1.67 -24.70 -6.22
CA TYR A 561 2.11 -24.52 -7.61
C TYR A 561 2.11 -23.04 -8.05
N LEU A 562 1.34 -22.18 -7.37
CA LEU A 562 1.27 -20.74 -7.62
C LEU A 562 2.13 -19.96 -6.60
N ALA A 563 3.23 -20.55 -6.15
CA ALA A 563 4.18 -19.80 -5.34
C ALA A 563 4.73 -18.61 -6.13
N LEU A 564 4.83 -17.46 -5.48
CA LEU A 564 5.35 -16.21 -6.03
C LEU A 564 6.69 -15.88 -5.37
N SER A 565 7.69 -15.64 -6.21
CA SER A 565 8.97 -15.07 -5.81
C SER A 565 8.87 -13.54 -5.89
N TRP A 566 9.59 -12.86 -5.00
CA TRP A 566 9.68 -11.41 -5.03
C TRP A 566 11.11 -10.94 -4.76
N LEU A 567 11.47 -9.78 -5.30
CA LEU A 567 12.78 -9.14 -5.12
C LEU A 567 12.60 -7.63 -4.93
N PRO A 568 13.34 -7.00 -4.02
CA PRO A 568 13.32 -5.54 -3.88
C PRO A 568 14.14 -4.87 -4.98
N GLY A 569 13.65 -3.77 -5.54
CA GLY A 569 14.36 -2.96 -6.53
C GLY A 569 13.52 -2.61 -7.76
N LEU A 570 14.22 -2.14 -8.80
CA LEU A 570 13.65 -1.85 -10.10
C LEU A 570 14.07 -2.94 -11.08
N LEU A 571 13.16 -3.37 -11.95
CA LEU A 571 13.47 -4.28 -13.04
C LEU A 571 14.17 -3.51 -14.16
N GLN A 572 15.36 -3.98 -14.53
CA GLN A 572 16.19 -3.43 -15.59
C GLN A 572 16.52 -4.49 -16.63
N PHE A 573 16.47 -4.10 -17.89
CA PHE A 573 16.89 -4.91 -19.02
C PHE A 573 17.56 -4.01 -20.05
N GLN A 574 18.78 -4.36 -20.49
CA GLN A 574 19.57 -3.54 -21.43
C GLN A 574 19.69 -2.07 -21.01
N SER A 575 19.88 -1.82 -19.70
CA SER A 575 19.96 -0.48 -19.08
C SER A 575 18.67 0.36 -19.13
N GLU A 576 17.55 -0.22 -19.55
CA GLU A 576 16.23 0.40 -19.50
C GLU A 576 15.40 -0.18 -18.34
N LYS A 577 14.53 0.65 -17.75
CA LYS A 577 13.63 0.26 -16.66
C LYS A 577 12.30 -0.23 -17.22
N TYR A 578 11.78 -1.33 -16.67
CA TYR A 578 10.52 -1.94 -17.09
C TYR A 578 9.61 -2.20 -15.88
N GLU A 579 8.31 -2.01 -16.05
CA GLU A 579 7.31 -2.31 -15.02
C GLU A 579 6.64 -3.67 -15.25
N VAL A 580 6.56 -4.14 -16.50
CA VAL A 580 5.84 -5.38 -16.85
C VAL A 580 6.58 -6.17 -17.91
N VAL A 581 6.67 -7.48 -17.70
CA VAL A 581 7.15 -8.46 -18.68
C VAL A 581 5.97 -9.30 -19.15
N LYS A 582 5.81 -9.40 -20.47
CA LYS A 582 4.68 -10.09 -21.09
C LYS A 582 5.15 -11.33 -21.85
N SER A 583 4.34 -12.37 -21.85
CA SER A 583 4.54 -13.51 -22.76
C SER A 583 4.02 -13.17 -24.15
N GLU A 584 4.76 -13.53 -25.21
CA GLU A 584 4.20 -13.53 -26.56
C GLU A 584 3.20 -14.69 -26.71
N ILE A 585 2.07 -14.42 -27.37
CA ILE A 585 1.27 -15.48 -27.97
C ILE A 585 2.00 -15.86 -29.26
N GLU A 586 2.24 -17.16 -29.48
CA GLU A 586 2.78 -17.71 -30.72
C GLU A 586 2.24 -16.98 -31.96
N ARG A 587 3.14 -16.74 -32.92
CA ARG A 587 2.77 -16.38 -34.30
C ARG A 587 1.63 -17.29 -34.76
N GLN A 588 0.43 -16.72 -34.93
CA GLN A 588 -0.43 -17.25 -35.98
C GLN A 588 0.41 -17.23 -37.26
N ASN A 589 0.50 -18.36 -37.94
CA ASN A 589 1.12 -18.48 -39.25
C ASN A 589 0.52 -17.41 -40.19
N THR A 590 1.15 -16.24 -40.26
CA THR A 590 0.91 -15.28 -41.33
C THR A 590 1.77 -15.74 -42.52
N PRO A 591 1.18 -16.02 -43.70
CA PRO A 591 1.98 -16.13 -44.91
C PRO A 591 2.74 -14.80 -45.11
N PRO A 592 3.90 -14.81 -45.77
CA PRO A 592 4.81 -13.67 -45.77
C PRO A 592 4.11 -12.40 -46.29
N PRO A 593 4.24 -11.25 -45.62
CA PRO A 593 3.62 -10.02 -46.09
C PRO A 593 4.38 -9.48 -47.30
N CYS A 594 3.68 -9.42 -48.43
CA CYS A 594 4.05 -8.59 -49.54
C CYS A 594 3.68 -7.13 -49.18
N GLY A 595 4.65 -6.21 -49.23
CA GLY A 595 4.40 -4.78 -49.40
C GLY A 595 4.07 -3.93 -48.16
N ARG A 596 5.00 -3.03 -47.85
CA ARG A 596 4.97 -1.77 -47.07
C ARG A 596 3.58 -1.21 -46.67
N VAL A 597 3.49 -0.69 -45.44
CA VAL A 597 3.41 0.75 -45.08
C VAL A 597 3.20 0.91 -43.54
N LEU A 598 3.94 1.85 -42.93
CA LEU A 598 3.78 2.36 -41.55
C LEU A 598 2.56 3.32 -41.45
N PRO A 599 1.93 3.47 -40.27
CA PRO A 599 2.30 4.63 -39.45
C PRO A 599 2.30 4.39 -37.93
N SER A 600 2.89 5.38 -37.27
CA SER A 600 3.25 5.62 -35.87
C SER A 600 2.12 5.66 -34.84
N ARG A 601 2.39 5.21 -33.60
CA ARG A 601 2.02 5.93 -32.35
C ARG A 601 2.80 5.44 -31.13
N GLU A 602 3.07 6.39 -30.24
CA GLU A 602 3.94 6.34 -29.05
C GLU A 602 3.38 5.50 -27.88
N GLY A 603 4.31 5.02 -27.05
CA GLY A 603 4.06 4.29 -25.80
C GLY A 603 4.94 3.04 -25.65
N ARG A 604 6.26 3.20 -25.48
CA ARG A 604 7.20 2.08 -25.31
C ARG A 604 7.40 1.75 -23.83
N SER A 605 6.97 0.56 -23.41
CA SER A 605 7.35 -0.14 -22.16
C SER A 605 6.84 -1.59 -22.21
N VAL A 606 7.47 -2.45 -23.01
CA VAL A 606 7.11 -3.88 -23.09
C VAL A 606 8.36 -4.71 -23.36
N LEU A 607 8.65 -5.67 -22.47
CA LEU A 607 9.63 -6.73 -22.71
C LEU A 607 8.88 -8.03 -23.02
N LEU A 608 9.26 -8.70 -24.12
CA LEU A 608 8.62 -9.90 -24.64
C LEU A 608 9.49 -11.13 -24.37
N LEU A 609 8.90 -12.15 -23.76
CA LEU A 609 9.55 -13.43 -23.47
C LEU A 609 9.17 -14.49 -24.51
N TYR A 610 10.19 -15.12 -25.11
CA TYR A 610 10.05 -16.33 -25.91
C TYR A 610 10.27 -17.55 -25.00
N LEU A 611 9.18 -18.27 -24.69
CA LEU A 611 9.25 -19.59 -24.05
C LEU A 611 8.50 -20.59 -24.91
N THR A 612 9.22 -21.30 -25.77
CA THR A 612 8.75 -22.55 -26.38
C THR A 612 8.82 -23.64 -25.31
N VAL A 613 7.69 -23.90 -24.66
CA VAL A 613 7.51 -25.10 -23.85
C VAL A 613 6.88 -26.15 -24.75
N ASN A 614 7.71 -26.98 -25.38
CA ASN A 614 7.22 -28.24 -25.97
C ASN A 614 6.78 -29.13 -24.80
N ALA A 615 5.47 -29.38 -24.70
CA ALA A 615 4.89 -30.41 -23.85
C ALA A 615 5.07 -31.79 -24.49
#